data_AF-A0A963VJI7-F1
#
_entry.id   AF-A0A963VJI7-F1
#
_cell.length_a   1.000
_cell.length_b   1.000
_cell.length_c   1.000
_cell.angle_alpha   90.00
_cell.angle_beta   90.00
_cell.angle_gamma   90.00
#
_symmetry.space_group_name_H-M   'P 1'
#
loop_
_entity.id
_entity.type
_entity.pdbx_description
1 polymer ?
#
loop_
_entity_poly.entity_id
_entity_poly.type
_entity_poly.pdbx_seq_one_letter_code
_entity_poly.pdbx_strand_id
1 'polypeptide(L)' 'HLEFWQHTLACRRWLVVRRDTVSHDILAVMPARERPLA' A
#
# COMPACT_ATOMS: atom_id res chain seq x y z
N HIS A 1 -8.03 1.53 -6.49
CA HIS A 1 -7.39 2.78 -6.05
C HIS A 1 -6.00 2.46 -5.48
N LEU A 2 -4.99 3.32 -5.67
CA LEU A 2 -3.65 3.13 -5.10
C LEU A 2 -3.44 4.10 -3.93
N GLU A 3 -2.98 3.58 -2.80
CA GLU A 3 -2.87 4.31 -1.54
C GLU A 3 -1.51 4.10 -0.90
N PHE A 4 -1.07 5.10 -0.12
CA PHE A 4 0.12 5.01 0.71
C PHE A 4 -0.26 4.83 2.17
N TRP A 5 0.14 3.70 2.75
CA TRP A 5 -0.11 3.37 4.15
C TRP A 5 1.22 3.22 4.89
N GLN A 6 1.27 3.63 6.16
CA GLN A 6 2.43 3.42 7.01
C GLN A 6 2.14 2.31 8.04
N HIS A 7 3.06 1.36 8.20
CA HIS A 7 2.94 0.28 9.18
C HIS A 7 3.33 0.76 10.59
N THR A 8 2.57 1.73 11.12
CA THR A 8 2.89 2.51 12.32
C THR A 8 3.05 1.68 13.59
N LEU A 9 2.28 0.59 13.73
CA LEU A 9 2.32 -0.31 14.88
C LEU A 9 3.40 -1.41 14.78
N ALA A 10 4.26 -1.36 13.76
CA ALA A 10 5.34 -2.32 13.59
C ALA A 10 6.60 -1.65 12.99
N CYS A 11 6.93 -1.95 11.74
CA CYS A 11 8.21 -1.56 11.14
C CYS A 11 8.27 -0.11 10.64
N ARG A 12 7.20 0.67 10.79
CA ARG A 12 7.06 2.09 10.36
C ARG A 12 7.33 2.33 8.88
N ARG A 13 7.40 1.26 8.08
CA ARG A 13 7.68 1.33 6.65
C ARG A 13 6.43 1.79 5.88
N TRP A 14 6.66 2.52 4.81
CA TRP A 14 5.63 2.90 3.86
C TRP A 14 5.34 1.76 2.88
N LEU A 15 4.06 1.53 2.62
CA LEU A 15 3.51 0.55 1.71
C LEU A 15 2.69 1.27 0.65
N VAL A 16 2.66 0.68 -0.54
CA VAL A 16 1.69 1.02 -1.59
C VAL A 16 0.68 -0.11 -1.62
N VAL A 17 -0.59 0.24 -1.47
CA VAL A 17 -1.71 -0.71 -1.40
C VAL A 17 -2.64 -0.44 -2.57
N ARG A 18 -2.97 -1.50 -3.33
CA ARG A 18 -4.07 -1.46 -4.30
C ARG A 18 -5.32 -2.00 -3.61
N ARG A 19 -6.27 -1.12 -3.30
CA ARG A 19 -7.55 -1.49 -2.66
C ARG A 19 -8.72 -1.21 -3.60
N ASP A 20 -9.71 -2.10 -3.59
CA ASP A 20 -11.06 -1.77 -4.06
C ASP A 20 -11.77 -0.93 -2.98
N THR A 21 -12.16 0.29 -3.32
CA THR A 21 -12.68 1.24 -2.31
C THR A 21 -14.17 1.05 -2.00
N VAL A 22 -14.87 0.15 -2.70
CA VAL A 22 -16.29 -0.17 -2.46
C VAL A 22 -16.40 -1.39 -1.55
N SER A 23 -15.73 -2.48 -1.92
CA SER A 23 -15.69 -3.74 -1.16
C SER A 23 -14.67 -3.73 -0.03
N HIS A 24 -13.65 -2.88 -0.11
CA HIS A 24 -12.46 -2.86 0.76
C HIS A 24 -11.46 -4.00 0.53
N ASP A 25 -11.59 -4.76 -0.56
CA ASP A 25 -10.66 -5.84 -0.89
C ASP A 25 -9.24 -5.32 -1.17
N ILE A 26 -8.24 -6.00 -0.60
CA ILE A 26 -6.82 -5.71 -0.83
C ILE A 26 -6.33 -6.56 -2.00
N LEU A 27 -6.05 -5.92 -3.12
CA LEU A 27 -5.73 -6.57 -4.40
C LEU A 27 -4.22 -6.70 -4.65
N ALA A 28 -3.39 -5.87 -4.00
CA ALA A 28 -1.93 -5.95 -4.02
C ALA A 28 -1.32 -5.08 -2.92
N VAL A 29 -0.15 -5.48 -2.41
CA VAL A 29 0.66 -4.70 -1.46
C VAL A 29 2.13 -4.81 -1.86
N MET A 30 2.84 -3.70 -1.83
CA MET A 30 4.30 -3.67 -1.98
C MET A 30 4.93 -2.60 -1.08
N PRO A 31 6.21 -2.74 -0.69
CA PRO A 31 6.92 -1.64 -0.05
C PRO A 31 7.02 -0.43 -0.97
N ALA A 32 6.80 0.77 -0.44
CA ALA A 32 6.75 1.99 -1.26
C ALA A 32 8.05 2.26 -2.04
N ARG A 33 9.21 1.88 -1.48
CA ARG A 33 10.52 2.02 -2.14
C ARG A 33 10.73 1.09 -3.33
N GLU A 34 9.91 0.05 -3.47
CA GLU A 34 9.96 -0.91 -4.57
C GLU A 34 8.95 -0.56 -5.67
N ARG A 35 8.16 0.51 -5.49
CA ARG A 35 7.23 0.99 -6.52
C ARG A 35 8.04 1.54 -7.70
N PRO A 36 7.83 1.02 -8.93
CA PRO A 36 8.46 1.56 -10.12
C PRO A 36 8.12 3.04 -10.29
N LEU A 37 9.14 3.86 -10.57
CA LEU A 37 8.94 5.21 -11.06
C LEU A 37 8.64 5.09 -12.57
N ALA A 38 7.46 5.55 -12.98
CA ALA A 38 7.11 5.68 -14.38
C ALA A 38 7.81 6.92 -14.99
#